data_AF-A0A5E6Y1G2-F1
#
_entry.id   AF-A0A5E6Y1G2-F1
#
_cell.length_a   1.000
_cell.length_b   1.000
_cell.length_c   1.000
_cell.angle_alpha   90.00
_cell.angle_beta   90.00
_cell.angle_gamma   90.00
#
_symmetry.space_group_name_H-M   'P 1'
#
loop_
_entity.id
_entity.type
_entity.pdbx_description
1 polymer ?
#
loop_
_entity_poly.entity_id
_entity_poly.type
_entity_poly.pdbx_seq_one_letter_code
_entity_poly.pdbx_strand_id
1 'polypeptide(L)'
;MMNLVQLRAQLERSFSPLACECLVDGDHSLTVKLYHPVSGQVDLVISGLKLDALRTPEAVEALIEELRYELESNSLRLFRDPDLA
;
A
#
# COMPACT_ATOMS: atom_id res chain seq x y z
N MET A 1 11.25 -3.11 -17.89
CA MET A 1 10.51 -4.17 -17.17
C MET A 1 10.64 -3.87 -15.70
N MET A 2 9.55 -3.45 -15.05
CA MET A 2 9.56 -3.12 -13.62
C MET A 2 9.74 -4.42 -12.82
N ASN A 3 10.68 -4.45 -11.87
CA ASN A 3 10.83 -5.57 -10.94
C ASN A 3 10.20 -5.25 -9.58
N LEU A 4 9.85 -6.27 -8.81
CA LEU A 4 9.22 -6.16 -7.48
C LEU A 4 9.99 -5.22 -6.54
N VAL A 5 11.33 -5.24 -6.61
CA VAL A 5 12.19 -4.37 -5.80
C VAL A 5 12.00 -2.89 -6.16
N GLN A 6 11.87 -2.56 -7.45
CA GLN A 6 11.63 -1.18 -7.89
C GLN A 6 10.22 -0.72 -7.52
N LEU A 7 9.22 -1.60 -7.71
CA LEU A 7 7.85 -1.37 -7.28
C LEU A 7 7.80 -1.03 -5.78
N ARG A 8 8.39 -1.88 -4.95
CA ARG A 8 8.48 -1.68 -3.50
C ARG A 8 9.16 -0.35 -3.18
N ALA A 9 10.30 -0.06 -3.79
CA ALA A 9 11.02 1.18 -3.52
C ALA A 9 10.20 2.43 -3.89
N GLN A 10 9.40 2.36 -4.96
CA GLN A 10 8.51 3.46 -5.36
C GLN A 10 7.34 3.61 -4.38
N LEU A 11 6.70 2.50 -3.99
CA LEU A 11 5.67 2.47 -2.93
C LEU A 11 6.24 3.04 -1.62
N GLU A 12 7.34 2.49 -1.11
CA GLU A 12 7.98 2.88 0.15
C GLU A 12 8.35 4.38 0.16
N ARG A 13 8.80 4.94 -0.96
CA ARG A 13 9.03 6.38 -1.09
C ARG A 13 7.75 7.20 -1.09
N SER A 14 6.69 6.74 -1.76
CA SER A 14 5.40 7.43 -1.83
C SER A 14 4.60 7.37 -0.51
N PHE A 15 4.82 6.31 0.28
CA PHE A 15 4.17 6.07 1.56
C PHE A 15 5.06 6.38 2.78
N SER A 16 6.30 6.80 2.57
CA SER A 16 7.22 7.19 3.65
C SER A 16 6.54 8.23 4.56
N PRO A 17 6.50 8.02 5.90
CA PRO A 17 7.35 7.11 6.68
C PRO A 17 6.79 5.71 6.98
N LEU A 18 5.69 5.29 6.33
CA LEU A 18 5.11 3.96 6.51
C LEU A 18 5.97 2.88 5.84
N ALA A 19 5.97 1.68 6.43
CA ALA A 19 6.63 0.52 5.87
C ALA A 19 5.69 -0.18 4.87
N CYS A 20 6.21 -0.45 3.68
CA CYS A 20 5.52 -1.19 2.61
C CYS A 20 6.11 -2.58 2.48
N GLU A 21 5.27 -3.61 2.63
CA GLU A 21 5.64 -5.00 2.37
C GLU A 21 4.86 -5.55 1.18
N CYS A 22 5.59 -6.13 0.23
CA CYS A 22 5.04 -6.68 -1.01
C CYS A 22 5.28 -8.19 -1.01
N LEU A 23 4.20 -8.97 -0.95
CA LEU A 23 4.21 -10.42 -0.87
C LEU A 23 3.60 -11.00 -2.13
N VAL A 24 4.33 -11.86 -2.83
CA VAL A 24 3.82 -12.55 -4.02
C VAL A 24 3.28 -13.91 -3.60
N ASP A 25 2.00 -14.12 -3.85
CA ASP A 25 1.33 -15.40 -3.69
C ASP A 25 1.56 -16.31 -4.91
N GLY A 26 1.46 -17.62 -4.71
CA GLY A 26 1.66 -18.65 -5.73
C GLY A 26 0.73 -18.51 -6.95
N ASP A 27 -0.40 -17.81 -6.81
CA ASP A 27 -1.35 -17.54 -7.89
C ASP A 27 -1.01 -16.30 -8.76
N HIS A 28 0.24 -15.80 -8.72
CA HIS A 28 0.64 -14.51 -9.32
C HIS A 28 -0.11 -13.28 -8.76
N SER A 29 -0.72 -13.45 -7.59
CA SER A 29 -1.36 -12.37 -6.85
C SER A 29 -0.32 -11.69 -5.96
N LEU A 30 -0.28 -10.37 -5.97
CA LEU A 30 0.52 -9.56 -5.08
C LEU A 30 -0.37 -9.06 -3.93
N THR A 31 0.17 -9.16 -2.73
CA THR A 31 -0.36 -8.55 -1.52
C THR A 31 0.56 -7.42 -1.11
N VAL A 32 0.00 -6.22 -0.96
CA VAL A 32 0.70 -5.05 -0.44
C VAL A 32 0.17 -4.74 0.94
N LYS A 33 1.07 -4.67 1.92
CA LYS A 33 0.77 -4.40 3.31
C LYS A 33 1.51 -3.14 3.74
N LEU A 34 0.74 -2.14 4.18
CA LEU A 34 1.24 -0.91 4.78
C LEU A 34 1.11 -1.00 6.30
N TYR A 35 2.20 -0.70 7.00
CA TYR A 35 2.20 -0.68 8.46
C TYR A 35 3.18 0.35 9.00
N HIS A 36 2.91 0.84 10.21
CA HIS A 36 3.83 1.70 10.93
C HIS A 36 5.05 0.91 11.41
N PRO A 37 6.28 1.22 10.97
CA PRO A 37 7.48 0.50 11.42
C PRO A 37 7.78 0.72 12.90
N VAL A 38 7.30 1.83 13.47
CA VAL A 38 7.52 2.20 14.88
C VAL A 38 6.49 1.55 15.81
N SER A 39 5.21 1.56 15.41
CA SER A 39 4.11 1.07 16.25
C SER A 39 3.76 -0.40 15.97
N GLY A 40 4.16 -0.93 14.81
CA GLY A 40 3.75 -2.25 14.31
C GLY A 40 2.28 -2.32 13.87
N GLN A 41 1.55 -1.20 13.93
CA GLN A 41 0.15 -1.13 13.52
C GLN A 41 0.02 -1.26 12.02
N VAL A 42 -0.93 -2.08 11.59
CA VAL A 42 -1.23 -2.28 10.17
C VAL A 42 -2.36 -1.35 9.79
N ASP A 43 -2.03 -0.33 8.98
CA ASP A 43 -3.01 0.65 8.52
C ASP A 43 -3.79 0.13 7.31
N LEU A 44 -3.14 -0.62 6.42
CA LEU A 44 -3.76 -1.09 5.18
C LEU A 44 -3.17 -2.42 4.69
N VAL A 45 -4.04 -3.31 4.22
CA VAL A 45 -3.63 -4.55 3.54
C VAL A 45 -4.49 -4.72 2.29
N ILE A 46 -3.85 -4.80 1.14
CA ILE A 46 -4.50 -5.09 -0.14
C ILE A 46 -3.96 -6.41 -0.66
N SER A 47 -4.85 -7.32 -1.04
CA SER A 47 -4.51 -8.61 -1.64
C SER A 47 -5.24 -8.78 -2.97
N GLY A 48 -4.70 -9.63 -3.85
CA GLY A 48 -5.31 -9.91 -5.16
C GLY A 48 -4.89 -8.96 -6.28
N LEU A 49 -3.77 -8.24 -6.10
CA LEU A 49 -3.23 -7.40 -7.16
C LEU A 49 -2.54 -8.27 -8.21
N LYS A 50 -2.91 -8.13 -9.48
CA LYS A 50 -2.25 -8.92 -10.53
C LYS A 50 -0.84 -8.41 -10.77
N LEU A 51 0.18 -9.21 -10.48
CA LEU A 51 1.57 -8.86 -10.78
C LEU A 51 1.79 -8.49 -12.24
N ASP A 52 1.06 -9.15 -13.14
CA ASP A 52 1.16 -8.88 -14.56
C ASP A 52 0.67 -7.48 -14.93
N ALA A 53 -0.35 -6.97 -14.22
CA ALA A 53 -0.84 -5.61 -14.39
C ALA A 53 0.15 -4.58 -13.83
N LEU A 54 0.92 -4.91 -12.80
CA LEU A 54 1.88 -4.02 -12.13
C LEU A 54 3.26 -3.94 -12.83
N ARG A 55 3.36 -4.41 -14.08
CA ARG A 55 4.63 -4.38 -14.84
C ARG A 55 4.94 -3.01 -15.45
N THR A 56 3.95 -2.13 -15.56
CA THR A 56 4.09 -0.80 -16.16
C THR A 56 4.11 0.28 -15.07
N PRO A 57 4.87 1.39 -15.28
CA PRO A 57 4.91 2.49 -14.32
C PRO A 57 3.53 3.10 -14.07
N GLU A 58 2.68 3.18 -15.09
CA GLU A 58 1.31 3.69 -14.99
C GLU A 58 0.46 2.88 -14.00
N ALA A 59 0.58 1.55 -14.04
CA ALA A 59 -0.15 0.70 -13.10
C ALA A 59 0.37 0.80 -11.67
N VAL A 60 1.68 1.05 -11.50
CA VAL A 60 2.26 1.34 -10.18
C VAL A 60 1.74 2.65 -9.63
N GLU A 61 1.66 3.68 -10.47
CA GLU A 61 1.13 4.98 -10.08
C GLU A 61 -0.35 4.90 -9.69
N ALA A 62 -1.18 4.23 -10.50
CA ALA A 62 -2.58 3.98 -10.16
C ALA A 62 -2.73 3.22 -8.83
N LEU A 63 -1.90 2.19 -8.60
CA LEU A 63 -1.88 1.47 -7.33
C LEU A 63 -1.49 2.38 -6.14
N ILE A 64 -0.50 3.26 -6.32
CA ILE A 64 -0.10 4.23 -5.30
C ILE A 64 -1.26 5.19 -5.00
N GLU A 65 -1.97 5.68 -6.01
CA GLU A 65 -3.12 6.56 -5.84
C GLU A 65 -4.26 5.86 -5.09
N GLU A 66 -4.60 4.63 -5.46
CA GLU A 66 -5.61 3.83 -4.76
C GLU A 66 -5.22 3.58 -3.30
N LEU A 67 -3.98 3.13 -3.04
CA LEU A 67 -3.47 2.91 -1.69
C LEU A 67 -3.47 4.20 -0.86
N ARG A 68 -3.10 5.34 -1.45
CA ARG A 68 -3.15 6.64 -0.77
C ARG A 68 -4.57 7.04 -0.40
N TYR A 69 -5.50 6.88 -1.34
CA TYR A 69 -6.90 7.19 -1.11
C TYR A 69 -7.49 6.30 0.00
N GLU A 70 -7.23 5.00 -0.03
CA GLU A 70 -7.69 4.06 1.00
C GLU A 70 -7.03 4.33 2.35
N LEU A 71 -5.72 4.61 2.38
CA LEU A 71 -5.00 4.97 3.60
C LEU A 71 -5.53 6.28 4.19
N GLU A 72 -5.74 7.31 3.37
CA GLU A 72 -6.32 8.57 3.80
C GLU A 72 -7.76 8.37 4.30
N SER A 73 -8.56 7.57 3.61
CA SER A 73 -9.92 7.21 4.03
C SER A 73 -9.93 6.46 5.37
N ASN A 74 -8.98 5.54 5.58
CA ASN A 74 -8.82 4.81 6.83
C ASN A 74 -8.34 5.72 7.97
N SER A 75 -7.35 6.57 7.70
CA SER A 75 -6.89 7.63 8.62
C SER A 75 -8.01 8.60 8.98
N LEU A 76 -8.78 9.06 7.99
CA LEU A 76 -9.94 9.92 8.19
C LEU A 76 -11.01 9.26 9.05
N ARG A 77 -11.19 7.93 8.97
CA ARG A 77 -12.07 7.20 9.89
C ARG A 77 -11.56 7.22 11.33
N LEU A 78 -10.25 7.16 11.55
CA LEU A 78 -9.64 7.29 12.87
C LEU A 78 -9.67 8.75 13.41
N PHE A 79 -9.65 9.75 12.52
CA PHE A 79 -9.80 11.16 12.89
C PHE A 79 -11.27 11.61 13.01
N ARG A 80 -12.23 10.81 12.54
CA ARG A 80 -13.67 11.09 12.66
C ARG A 80 -14.24 10.59 13.99
N ASP A 81 -13.50 10.84 15.06
CA ASP A 81 -14.02 10.87 16.43
C ASP A 81 -13.65 12.22 17.08
N PRO A 82 -14.31 13.34 16.73
CA PRO A 82 -14.31 14.53 17.57
C PRO A 82 -15.62 14.62 18.38
N ASP A 83 -16.10 13.53 18.99
CA ASP A 83 -17.29 13.62 19.86
C ASP A 83 -17.39 12.47 20.89
N LEU A 84 -16.58 12.56 21.95
CA LEU A 84 -17.03 12.13 23.27
C LEU A 84 -16.35 12.97 24.36
N ALA A 85 -16.84 14.20 24.54
CA ALA A 85 -16.70 14.99 25.76
C ALA A 85 -17.90 15.93 25.91
#